data_AF-A0A1B9GWZ1-F1
#
_entry.id   AF-A0A1B9GWZ1-F1
#
_cell.length_a   1.000
_cell.length_b   1.000
_cell.length_c   1.000
_cell.angle_alpha   90.00
_cell.angle_beta   90.00
_cell.angle_gamma   90.00
#
_symmetry.space_group_name_H-M   'P 1'
#
loop_
_entity.id
_entity.type
_entity.pdbx_description
1 polymer ?
#
loop_
_entity_poly.entity_id
_entity_poly.type
_entity_poly.pdbx_seq_one_letter_code
_entity_poly.pdbx_strand_id
1 'polypeptide(L)'
;MPHRKEKYASRAQVPVFYMLVEDDPFFFVDDSELRHCVTALVNSPRAEGSLMLDAPHCVELSHWSSGWYARCFGFALECAASFKC
;
A
#
# COMPACT_ATOMS: atom_id res chain seq x y z
N MET A 1 -7.02 -14.51 -10.10
CA MET A 1 -5.81 -14.59 -10.95
C MET A 1 -4.66 -15.18 -10.14
N PRO A 2 -4.52 -16.51 -10.05
CA PRO A 2 -3.80 -17.12 -8.91
C PRO A 2 -2.26 -17.09 -8.98
N HIS A 3 -1.62 -16.63 -10.08
CA HIS A 3 -0.15 -16.72 -10.24
C HIS A 3 0.51 -15.46 -10.80
N ARG A 4 -0.25 -14.35 -10.89
CA ARG A 4 0.27 -13.09 -11.45
C ARG A 4 0.98 -12.25 -10.39
N LYS A 5 0.48 -12.25 -9.15
CA LYS A 5 0.98 -11.35 -8.10
C LYS A 5 2.49 -11.50 -7.89
N GLU A 6 3.01 -12.69 -7.64
CA GLU A 6 4.44 -12.95 -7.43
C GLU A 6 5.30 -12.62 -8.67
N LYS A 7 4.81 -13.00 -9.86
CA LYS A 7 5.48 -12.76 -11.13
C LYS A 7 5.65 -11.27 -11.46
N TYR A 8 4.69 -10.44 -11.07
CA TYR A 8 4.70 -9.00 -11.38
C TYR A 8 5.16 -8.13 -10.20
N ALA A 9 4.90 -8.54 -8.95
CA ALA A 9 5.32 -7.80 -7.75
C ALA A 9 6.84 -7.69 -7.67
N SER A 10 7.56 -8.78 -7.99
CA SER A 10 9.02 -8.78 -8.10
C SER A 10 9.58 -7.82 -9.17
N ARG A 11 8.76 -7.27 -10.06
CA ARG A 11 9.22 -6.29 -11.06
C ARG A 11 9.18 -4.85 -10.56
N ALA A 12 8.57 -4.57 -9.41
CA ALA A 12 8.60 -3.25 -8.81
C ALA A 12 10.03 -2.93 -8.36
N GLN A 13 10.63 -1.89 -8.95
CA GLN A 13 11.98 -1.38 -8.63
C GLN A 13 11.93 0.01 -7.98
N VAL A 14 10.75 0.42 -7.52
CA VAL A 14 10.48 1.74 -6.93
C VAL A 14 9.91 1.55 -5.53
N PRO A 15 10.06 2.51 -4.61
CA PRO A 15 9.36 2.47 -3.35
C PRO A 15 7.85 2.31 -3.54
N VAL A 16 7.22 1.46 -2.73
CA VAL A 16 5.78 1.17 -2.79
C VAL A 16 5.16 1.34 -1.41
N PHE A 17 4.13 2.17 -1.34
CA PHE A 17 3.19 2.20 -0.22
C PHE A 17 1.90 1.51 -0.65
N TYR A 18 1.59 0.37 -0.05
CA TYR A 18 0.41 -0.44 -0.33
C TYR A 18 -0.54 -0.38 0.87
N MET A 19 -1.67 0.28 0.68
CA MET A 19 -2.68 0.43 1.72
C MET A 19 -4.02 -0.13 1.26
N LEU A 20 -4.70 -0.82 2.16
CA LEU A 20 -6.09 -1.25 2.02
C LEU A 20 -6.89 -0.78 3.23
N VAL A 21 -8.19 -0.97 3.15
CA VAL A 21 -9.16 -0.56 4.17
C VAL A 21 -9.97 -1.78 4.61
N GLU A 22 -10.44 -1.77 5.85
CA GLU A 22 -11.15 -2.91 6.45
C GLU A 22 -12.56 -3.08 5.88
N ASP A 23 -13.33 -2.00 5.78
CA ASP A 23 -14.72 -2.01 5.29
C ASP A 23 -14.79 -1.88 3.76
N ASP A 24 -14.05 -2.74 3.07
CA ASP A 24 -14.03 -2.84 1.61
C ASP A 24 -14.98 -3.95 1.11
N PRO A 25 -16.04 -3.63 0.34
CA PRO A 25 -16.97 -4.64 -0.16
C PRO A 25 -16.41 -5.46 -1.33
N PHE A 26 -15.26 -5.08 -1.89
CA PHE A 26 -14.62 -5.71 -3.05
C PHE A 26 -13.35 -6.48 -2.68
N PHE A 27 -12.59 -6.00 -1.69
CA PHE A 27 -11.28 -6.54 -1.33
C PHE A 27 -11.18 -6.87 0.17
N PHE A 28 -11.53 -8.11 0.53
CA PHE A 28 -11.33 -8.62 1.88
C PHE A 28 -9.86 -8.93 2.14
N VAL A 29 -9.26 -8.25 3.10
CA VAL A 29 -7.85 -8.44 3.46
C VAL A 29 -7.67 -8.41 4.97
N ASP A 30 -6.86 -9.34 5.46
CA ASP A 30 -6.33 -9.34 6.82
C ASP A 30 -4.83 -8.98 6.82
N ASP A 31 -4.25 -8.87 8.01
CA ASP A 31 -2.82 -8.61 8.17
C ASP A 31 -1.91 -9.65 7.47
N SER A 32 -2.35 -10.90 7.35
CA SER A 32 -1.56 -11.97 6.75
C SER A 32 -1.49 -11.82 5.23
N GLU A 33 -2.61 -11.53 4.58
CA GLU A 33 -2.71 -11.26 3.15
C GLU A 33 -1.99 -9.96 2.79
N LEU A 34 -2.11 -8.93 3.63
CA LEU A 34 -1.37 -7.69 3.46
C LEU A 34 0.14 -7.93 3.51
N ARG A 35 0.62 -8.65 4.52
CA ARG A 35 2.04 -9.02 4.64
C ARG A 35 2.50 -9.83 3.44
N HIS A 36 1.72 -10.80 2.98
CA HIS A 36 2.05 -11.60 1.81
C HIS A 36 2.20 -10.73 0.55
N CYS A 37 1.31 -9.75 0.34
CA CYS A 37 1.41 -8.82 -0.79
C CYS A 37 2.68 -7.96 -0.73
N VAL A 38 3.03 -7.45 0.46
CA VAL A 38 4.21 -6.59 0.64
C VAL A 38 5.49 -7.38 0.49
N THR A 39 5.58 -8.59 1.05
CA THR A 39 6.78 -9.44 0.93
C THR A 39 7.02 -9.94 -0.49
N ALA A 40 5.99 -9.98 -1.34
CA ALA A 40 6.14 -10.28 -2.76
C ALA A 40 6.85 -9.18 -3.56
N LEU A 41 6.95 -7.95 -3.03
CA LEU A 41 7.65 -6.81 -3.65
C LEU A 41 9.17 -6.87 -3.42
N VAL A 42 9.77 -8.05 -3.63
CA VAL A 42 11.16 -8.38 -3.24
C VAL A 42 12.25 -7.45 -3.80
N ASN A 43 12.00 -6.80 -4.94
CA ASN A 43 12.96 -5.90 -5.58
C ASN A 43 12.65 -4.42 -5.34
N SER A 44 11.61 -4.11 -4.57
CA SER A 44 11.34 -2.74 -4.15
C SER A 44 12.37 -2.31 -3.10
N PRO A 45 13.00 -1.13 -3.24
CA PRO A 45 13.93 -0.61 -2.23
C PRO A 45 13.24 -0.29 -0.90
N ARG A 46 11.91 -0.13 -0.89
CA ARG A 46 11.09 0.10 0.29
C ARG A 46 9.65 -0.30 -0.01
N ALA A 47 9.12 -1.27 0.73
CA ALA A 47 7.73 -1.70 0.61
C ALA A 47 7.04 -1.59 1.97
N GLU A 48 5.97 -0.81 2.03
CA GLU A 48 5.17 -0.62 3.24
C GLU A 48 3.74 -1.11 3.02
N GLY A 49 3.24 -1.88 3.99
CA GLY A 49 1.86 -2.32 4.05
C GLY A 49 1.09 -1.62 5.15
N SER A 50 -0.17 -1.29 4.89
CA SER A 50 -1.08 -0.90 5.97
C SER A 50 -2.51 -1.28 5.70
N LEU A 51 -3.20 -1.74 6.74
CA LEU A 51 -4.64 -1.85 6.78
C LEU A 51 -5.19 -0.67 7.59
N MET A 52 -6.15 0.08 7.03
CA MET A 52 -6.84 1.15 7.73
C MET A 52 -8.17 0.61 8.27
N LEU A 53 -8.26 0.53 9.60
CA LEU A 53 -9.42 0.00 10.31
C LEU A 53 -10.62 0.94 10.19
N ASP A 54 -11.82 0.35 10.17
CA ASP A 54 -13.13 1.01 10.06
C ASP A 54 -13.33 1.91 8.81
N ALA A 55 -12.37 1.93 7.88
CA ALA A 55 -12.40 2.82 6.73
C ALA A 55 -13.12 2.16 5.53
N PRO A 56 -13.91 2.94 4.76
CA PRO A 56 -14.61 2.42 3.60
C PRO A 56 -13.72 2.40 2.35
N HIS A 57 -14.14 1.65 1.33
CA HIS A 57 -13.47 1.57 0.02
C HIS A 57 -13.09 2.95 -0.58
N CYS A 58 -14.03 3.90 -0.61
CA CYS A 58 -13.79 5.25 -1.08
C CYS A 58 -13.23 6.14 0.05
N VAL A 59 -12.09 5.74 0.61
CA VAL A 59 -11.48 6.38 1.79
C VAL A 59 -11.17 7.86 1.57
N GLU A 60 -10.86 8.24 0.33
CA GLU A 60 -10.56 9.60 -0.09
C GLU A 60 -11.75 10.57 0.05
N LEU A 61 -12.97 10.03 0.07
CA LEU A 61 -14.22 10.79 0.25
C LEU A 61 -14.79 10.68 1.66
N SER A 62 -14.08 10.01 2.57
CA SER A 62 -14.57 9.63 3.90
C SER A 62 -14.00 10.51 5.02
N HIS A 63 -14.45 10.24 6.25
CA HIS A 63 -13.88 10.85 7.46
C HIS A 63 -12.36 10.61 7.61
N TRP A 64 -11.85 9.47 7.13
CA TRP A 64 -10.44 9.09 7.20
C TRP A 64 -9.56 9.71 6.12
N SER A 65 -10.14 10.47 5.18
CA SER A 65 -9.46 11.04 4.01
C SER A 65 -8.21 11.85 4.38
N SER A 66 -8.28 12.67 5.42
CA SER A 66 -7.17 13.51 5.86
C SER A 66 -5.96 12.69 6.30
N GLY A 67 -6.19 11.62 7.08
CA GLY A 67 -5.16 10.69 7.50
C GLY A 67 -4.57 9.90 6.33
N TRP A 68 -5.43 9.47 5.39
CA TRP A 68 -4.99 8.80 4.17
C TRP A 68 -4.07 9.69 3.33
N TYR A 69 -4.49 10.93 3.03
CA TYR A 69 -3.69 11.88 2.27
C TYR A 69 -2.36 12.20 2.96
N ALA A 70 -2.37 12.42 4.28
CA ALA A 70 -1.15 12.70 5.03
C ALA A 70 -0.11 11.58 4.87
N ARG A 71 -0.54 10.32 4.86
CA ARG A 71 0.34 9.16 4.65
C ARG A 71 0.84 9.07 3.22
N CYS A 72 -0.03 9.23 2.22
CA CYS A 72 0.36 9.22 0.81
C CYS A 72 1.40 10.31 0.51
N PHE A 73 1.16 11.54 0.96
CA PHE A 73 2.08 12.66 0.74
C PHE A 73 3.36 12.53 1.56
N GLY A 74 3.28 12.07 2.81
CA GLY A 74 4.46 11.81 3.64
C GLY A 74 5.40 10.80 2.98
N PHE A 75 4.86 9.66 2.55
CA PHE A 75 5.65 8.64 1.84
C PHE A 75 6.27 9.19 0.55
N ALA A 76 5.51 9.94 -0.25
CA ALA A 76 6.00 10.53 -1.48
C ALA A 76 7.13 11.56 -1.24
N LEU A 77 7.01 12.39 -0.20
CA LEU A 77 8.03 13.37 0.18
C LEU A 77 9.33 12.68 0.61
N GLU A 78 9.25 11.62 1.40
CA GLU A 78 10.43 10.83 1.80
C GLU A 78 11.11 10.19 0.59
N CYS A 79 10.34 9.63 -0.35
CA CYS A 79 10.89 9.10 -1.60
C CYS A 79 11.57 10.21 -2.40
N ALA A 80 10.93 11.36 -2.58
CA ALA A 80 11.49 12.49 -3.31
C ALA A 80 12.79 13.02 -2.67
N ALA A 81 12.86 13.04 -1.34
CA ALA A 81 14.08 13.41 -0.61
C ALA A 81 15.21 12.39 -0.85
N SER A 82 14.91 11.08 -0.87
CA SER A 82 15.90 10.03 -1.10
C SER A 82 16.53 10.04 -2.51
N PHE A 83 15.85 10.60 -3.52
CA PHE A 83 16.39 10.73 -4.88
C PHE A 83 17.40 11.87 -5.05
N LYS A 84 17.46 12.81 -4.09
CA LYS A 84 18.32 14.01 -4.19
C LYS A 84 19.71 13.82 -3.58
N CYS A 85 20.07 12.60 -3.19
CA CYS A 85 21.38 12.23 -2.65
C CYS A 85 22.13 11.31 -3.60
#